data_AF-A0A950UL71-F1
#
_entry.id   AF-A0A950UL71-F1
#
_cell.length_a   1.000
_cell.length_b   1.000
_cell.length_c   1.000
_cell.angle_alpha   90.00
_cell.angle_beta   90.00
_cell.angle_gamma   90.00
#
_symmetry.space_group_name_H-M   'P 1'
#
loop_
_entity.id
_entity.type
_entity.pdbx_description
1 polymer ?
#
loop_
_entity_poly.entity_id
_entity_poly.type
_entity_poly.pdbx_seq_one_letter_code
_entity_poly.pdbx_strand_id
1 'polypeptide(L)'
;MPKKQSTAAKRARTATRRGGKYTTALRAEQAPARPTPARPGFAVRQAADLPAGRANEVTRRVLDLLYGTATHRWAMAGYYRALDERWLLGLAYAMLTDQLPELRPDPEQLRAAVDADDLAAVDALMEPLDQAVIRLLGTEPELWWSGTKARFDAYVTELRERELPPLADRPALDRWDQEARLADQWDRAWTEYRNGSGYMERNGVFWWAPSEHLCVLLADRHGAFRPRARVRLADGRQALVIAPVWAESGPPVAYRVRQLVPAPHDHAEPGKLIPDSRGDGETVPAADCHP
;
A
#
# COMPACT_ATOMS: atom_id res chain seq x y z
N MET A 1 4.49 -56.79 24.91
CA MET A 1 4.61 -55.35 24.60
C MET A 1 3.23 -54.70 24.67
N PRO A 2 3.01 -53.66 25.49
CA PRO A 2 1.71 -53.00 25.60
C PRO A 2 1.35 -52.25 24.31
N LYS A 3 0.15 -52.48 23.77
CA LYS A 3 -0.36 -51.78 22.58
C LYS A 3 -0.55 -50.29 22.90
N LYS A 4 0.13 -49.40 22.15
CA LYS A 4 -0.02 -47.95 22.30
C LYS A 4 -1.44 -47.54 21.92
N GLN A 5 -2.15 -46.92 22.86
CA GLN A 5 -3.49 -46.39 22.65
C GLN A 5 -3.44 -45.12 21.79
N SER A 6 -4.35 -45.00 20.80
CA SER A 6 -4.41 -43.83 19.91
C SER A 6 -4.81 -42.55 20.66
N THR A 7 -4.37 -41.40 20.14
CA THR A 7 -4.69 -40.08 20.69
C THR A 7 -6.20 -39.82 20.74
N ALA A 8 -6.93 -40.22 19.69
CA ALA A 8 -8.40 -40.16 19.66
C ALA A 8 -9.03 -40.98 20.79
N ALA A 9 -8.53 -42.20 21.04
CA ALA A 9 -9.03 -43.04 22.13
C ALA A 9 -8.72 -42.45 23.52
N LYS A 10 -7.62 -41.70 23.68
CA LYS A 10 -7.33 -40.99 24.94
C LYS A 10 -8.29 -39.82 25.15
N ARG A 11 -8.55 -39.01 24.11
CA ARG A 11 -9.49 -37.87 24.17
C ARG A 11 -10.93 -38.31 24.43
N ALA A 12 -11.36 -39.38 23.77
CA ALA A 12 -12.68 -39.98 24.01
C ALA A 12 -12.86 -40.43 25.47
N ARG A 13 -11.83 -40.99 26.12
CA ARG A 13 -11.89 -41.34 27.55
C ARG A 13 -12.04 -40.11 28.44
N THR A 14 -11.33 -39.01 28.14
CA THR A 14 -11.47 -37.76 28.89
C THR A 14 -12.88 -37.16 28.75
N ALA A 15 -13.46 -37.19 27.54
CA ALA A 15 -14.84 -36.76 27.31
C ALA A 15 -15.86 -37.67 28.05
N THR A 16 -15.57 -38.98 28.13
CA THR A 16 -16.42 -39.94 28.87
C THR A 16 -16.42 -39.65 30.38
N ARG A 17 -15.27 -39.27 30.94
CA ARG A 17 -15.16 -38.86 32.36
C ARG A 17 -16.02 -37.63 32.70
N ARG A 18 -16.45 -36.85 31.70
CA ARG A 18 -17.37 -35.71 31.85
C ARG A 18 -18.84 -36.08 31.61
N GLY A 19 -19.19 -37.38 31.63
CA GLY A 19 -20.57 -37.88 31.52
C GLY A 19 -21.02 -38.29 30.11
N GLY A 20 -20.13 -38.22 29.10
CA GLY A 20 -20.45 -38.63 27.72
C GLY A 20 -20.31 -40.14 27.47
N LYS A 21 -20.99 -40.68 26.45
CA LYS A 21 -20.77 -42.07 25.98
C LYS A 21 -19.46 -42.15 25.17
N TYR A 22 -18.59 -43.10 25.52
CA TYR A 22 -17.28 -43.29 24.89
C TYR A 22 -17.35 -43.47 23.37
N THR A 23 -18.31 -44.24 22.88
CA THR A 23 -18.49 -44.51 21.45
C THR A 23 -18.90 -43.26 20.66
N THR A 24 -19.72 -42.40 21.26
CA THR A 24 -20.10 -41.09 20.67
C THR A 24 -18.92 -40.14 20.63
N ALA A 25 -18.15 -40.05 21.72
CA ALA A 25 -16.95 -39.22 21.77
C ALA A 25 -15.86 -39.72 20.82
N LEU A 26 -15.70 -41.04 20.69
CA LEU A 26 -14.74 -41.64 19.77
C LEU A 26 -15.13 -41.39 18.31
N ARG A 27 -16.42 -41.51 17.95
CA ARG A 27 -16.92 -41.16 16.61
C ARG A 27 -16.75 -39.68 16.31
N ALA A 28 -16.93 -38.79 17.28
CA ALA A 28 -16.71 -37.35 17.10
C ALA A 28 -15.23 -37.00 16.86
N GLU A 29 -14.30 -37.67 17.54
CA GLU A 29 -12.85 -37.52 17.33
C GLU A 29 -12.33 -38.23 16.06
N GLN A 30 -13.06 -39.24 15.57
CA GLN A 30 -12.75 -39.96 14.33
C GLN A 30 -13.47 -39.39 13.11
N ALA A 31 -14.46 -38.51 13.30
CA ALA A 31 -15.07 -37.79 12.21
C ALA A 31 -13.99 -36.97 11.49
N PRO A 32 -13.96 -36.95 10.15
CA PRO A 32 -13.05 -36.08 9.42
C PRO A 32 -13.25 -34.66 9.96
N ALA A 33 -12.17 -34.04 10.42
CA ALA A 33 -12.24 -32.70 10.97
C ALA A 33 -12.98 -31.84 9.95
N ARG A 34 -14.09 -31.22 10.37
CA ARG A 34 -14.73 -30.16 9.57
C ARG A 34 -13.58 -29.22 9.22
N PRO A 35 -13.31 -28.95 7.93
CA PRO A 35 -12.19 -28.09 7.56
C PRO A 35 -12.35 -26.81 8.36
N THR A 36 -11.40 -26.56 9.26
CA THR A 36 -11.39 -25.31 10.00
C THR A 36 -11.17 -24.25 8.93
N PRO A 37 -12.05 -23.23 8.81
CA PRO A 37 -11.79 -22.17 7.85
C PRO A 37 -10.38 -21.68 8.09
N ALA A 38 -9.56 -21.67 7.03
CA ALA A 38 -8.21 -21.16 7.13
C ALA A 38 -8.31 -19.75 7.71
N ARG A 39 -7.53 -19.45 8.75
CA ARG A 39 -7.42 -18.06 9.19
C ARG A 39 -6.91 -17.28 7.98
N PRO A 40 -7.55 -16.15 7.61
CA PRO A 40 -7.06 -15.40 6.48
C PRO A 40 -5.59 -15.05 6.67
N GLY A 41 -4.87 -14.98 5.56
CA GLY A 41 -3.50 -14.51 5.50
C GLY A 41 -3.38 -13.18 6.23
N PHE A 42 -2.27 -13.02 6.95
CA PHE A 42 -1.95 -11.75 7.61
C PHE A 42 -1.93 -10.59 6.59
N ALA A 43 -1.47 -10.85 5.36
CA ALA A 43 -1.45 -9.88 4.27
C ALA A 43 -2.85 -9.38 3.88
N VAL A 44 -3.86 -10.26 3.76
CA VAL A 44 -5.22 -9.84 3.39
C VAL A 44 -5.86 -8.97 4.45
N ARG A 45 -5.70 -9.33 5.73
CA ARG A 45 -6.16 -8.48 6.84
C ARG A 45 -5.45 -7.13 6.85
N GLN A 46 -4.13 -7.13 6.65
CA GLN A 46 -3.34 -5.90 6.62
C GLN A 46 -3.75 -5.02 5.43
N ALA A 47 -3.99 -5.61 4.26
CA ALA A 47 -4.46 -4.91 3.07
C ALA A 47 -5.82 -4.21 3.26
N ALA A 48 -6.69 -4.77 4.10
CA ALA A 48 -8.03 -4.25 4.38
C ALA A 48 -8.08 -3.21 5.53
N ASP A 49 -7.02 -3.14 6.34
CA ASP A 49 -6.98 -2.30 7.55
C ASP A 49 -6.55 -0.86 7.22
N LEU A 50 -7.43 0.11 7.43
CA LEU A 50 -7.15 1.53 7.20
C LEU A 50 -6.94 2.28 8.53
N PRO A 51 -6.07 3.31 8.55
CA PRO A 51 -5.25 3.78 7.42
C PRO A 51 -3.89 3.05 7.30
N ALA A 52 -3.34 2.56 8.41
CA ALA A 52 -1.95 2.13 8.48
C ALA A 52 -1.69 0.75 7.86
N GLY A 53 -2.64 -0.19 7.97
CA GLY A 53 -2.53 -1.53 7.40
C GLY A 53 -2.33 -1.49 5.89
N ARG A 54 -3.24 -0.83 5.15
CA ARG A 54 -3.17 -0.67 3.69
C ARG A 54 -1.86 -0.02 3.27
N ALA A 55 -1.46 1.05 3.95
CA ALA A 55 -0.20 1.74 3.68
C ALA A 55 1.03 0.82 3.84
N ASN A 56 1.03 -0.02 4.88
CA ASN A 56 2.10 -1.00 5.09
C ASN A 56 2.13 -2.06 3.98
N GLU A 57 0.96 -2.59 3.62
CA GLU A 57 0.86 -3.65 2.62
C GLU A 57 1.23 -3.16 1.22
N VAL A 58 0.79 -1.95 0.84
CA VAL A 58 1.18 -1.29 -0.42
C VAL A 58 2.70 -1.19 -0.51
N THR A 59 3.33 -0.59 0.50
CA THR A 59 4.79 -0.42 0.51
C THR A 59 5.52 -1.76 0.48
N ARG A 60 5.08 -2.75 1.26
CA ARG A 60 5.67 -4.10 1.27
C ARG A 60 5.63 -4.75 -0.11
N ARG A 61 4.47 -4.73 -0.78
CA ARG A 61 4.31 -5.35 -2.11
C ARG A 61 5.12 -4.67 -3.20
N VAL A 62 5.23 -3.35 -3.17
CA VAL A 62 6.08 -2.62 -4.13
C VAL A 62 7.55 -3.01 -3.96
N LEU A 63 8.01 -3.11 -2.71
CA LEU A 63 9.37 -3.55 -2.42
C LEU A 63 9.62 -4.97 -2.92
N ASP A 64 8.67 -5.89 -2.71
CA ASP A 64 8.73 -7.25 -3.26
C ASP A 64 8.78 -7.25 -4.80
N LEU A 65 7.96 -6.41 -5.46
CA LEU A 65 7.91 -6.31 -6.92
C LEU A 65 9.18 -5.72 -7.54
N LEU A 66 9.76 -4.70 -6.91
CA LEU A 66 10.92 -3.98 -7.45
C LEU A 66 12.24 -4.69 -7.14
N TYR A 67 12.35 -5.37 -5.99
CA TYR A 67 13.61 -5.91 -5.50
C TYR A 67 13.62 -7.41 -5.30
N GLY A 68 12.48 -8.10 -5.47
CA GLY A 68 12.33 -9.51 -5.16
C GLY A 68 12.43 -9.80 -3.66
N THR A 69 12.11 -11.03 -3.27
CA THR A 69 12.07 -11.45 -1.85
C THR A 69 13.45 -11.74 -1.23
N ALA A 70 14.50 -11.90 -2.05
CA ALA A 70 15.80 -12.44 -1.62
C ALA A 70 16.90 -11.39 -1.39
N THR A 71 16.69 -10.13 -1.78
CA THR A 71 17.76 -9.12 -1.93
C THR A 71 17.73 -8.01 -0.88
N HIS A 72 17.20 -8.35 0.31
CA HIS A 72 16.95 -7.41 1.40
C HIS A 72 18.19 -6.77 2.04
N ARG A 73 19.39 -7.33 1.86
CA ARG A 73 20.56 -6.94 2.66
C ARG A 73 21.36 -5.75 2.14
N TRP A 74 21.29 -5.46 0.84
CA TRP A 74 22.13 -4.42 0.19
C TRP A 74 21.34 -3.22 -0.35
N ALA A 75 20.02 -3.33 -0.53
CA ALA A 75 19.14 -2.20 -0.90
C ALA A 75 18.84 -1.23 0.28
N MET A 76 19.40 -1.50 1.45
CA MET A 76 18.98 -0.95 2.75
C MET A 76 18.95 0.59 2.82
N ALA A 77 19.88 1.31 2.19
CA ALA A 77 19.91 2.78 2.29
C ALA A 77 18.71 3.48 1.61
N GLY A 78 18.28 3.01 0.44
CA GLY A 78 17.05 3.49 -0.21
C GLY A 78 15.79 2.87 0.39
N TYR A 79 15.90 1.63 0.85
CA TYR A 79 14.85 0.85 1.51
C TYR A 79 14.34 1.50 2.81
N TYR A 80 15.23 2.07 3.62
CA TYR A 80 14.82 2.76 4.85
C TYR A 80 13.95 3.99 4.55
N ARG A 81 14.32 4.83 3.56
CA ARG A 81 13.49 5.97 3.19
C ARG A 81 12.13 5.55 2.66
N ALA A 82 12.04 4.52 1.81
CA ALA A 82 10.76 4.03 1.30
C ALA A 82 9.83 3.49 2.40
N LEU A 83 10.40 2.83 3.42
CA LEU A 83 9.64 2.40 4.61
C LEU A 83 9.28 3.57 5.52
N ASP A 84 10.12 4.59 5.60
CA ASP A 84 9.83 5.78 6.38
C ASP A 84 8.62 6.51 5.79
N GLU A 85 8.47 6.61 4.47
CA GLU A 85 7.36 7.37 3.86
C GLU A 85 5.98 6.68 3.93
N ARG A 86 5.87 5.45 4.46
CA ARG A 86 4.57 4.76 4.59
C ARG A 86 3.59 5.49 5.51
N TRP A 87 4.08 6.30 6.45
CA TRP A 87 3.21 7.09 7.32
C TRP A 87 2.48 8.17 6.51
N LEU A 88 3.10 8.75 5.47
CA LEU A 88 2.43 9.75 4.64
C LEU A 88 1.26 9.12 3.87
N LEU A 89 1.46 7.90 3.37
CA LEU A 89 0.40 7.13 2.73
C LEU A 89 -0.76 6.85 3.71
N GLY A 90 -0.45 6.45 4.95
CA GLY A 90 -1.46 6.32 6.00
C GLY A 90 -2.19 7.63 6.28
N LEU A 91 -1.47 8.76 6.37
CA LEU A 91 -2.08 10.07 6.59
C LEU A 91 -3.00 10.48 5.42
N ALA A 92 -2.61 10.18 4.18
CA ALA A 92 -3.42 10.42 2.99
C ALA A 92 -4.73 9.60 3.01
N TYR A 93 -4.65 8.30 3.37
CA TYR A 93 -5.83 7.47 3.53
C TYR A 93 -6.76 8.00 4.64
N ALA A 94 -6.21 8.35 5.80
CA ALA A 94 -6.98 8.91 6.91
C ALA A 94 -7.72 10.18 6.45
N MET A 95 -6.99 11.15 5.88
CA MET A 95 -7.55 12.40 5.40
C MET A 95 -8.65 12.20 4.36
N LEU A 96 -8.42 11.38 3.33
CA LEU A 96 -9.41 11.16 2.28
C LEU A 96 -10.63 10.42 2.81
N THR A 97 -10.47 9.42 3.68
CA THR A 97 -11.62 8.71 4.23
C THR A 97 -12.46 9.57 5.17
N ASP A 98 -11.90 10.60 5.79
CA ASP A 98 -12.67 11.55 6.62
C ASP A 98 -13.30 12.67 5.79
N GLN A 99 -12.60 13.21 4.80
CA GLN A 99 -13.10 14.29 3.95
C GLN A 99 -14.06 13.81 2.85
N LEU A 100 -13.92 12.56 2.40
CA LEU A 100 -14.67 11.93 1.32
C LEU A 100 -15.13 10.53 1.76
N PRO A 101 -16.10 10.42 2.68
CA PRO A 101 -16.53 9.15 3.25
C PRO A 101 -17.08 8.16 2.20
N GLU A 102 -17.53 8.64 1.05
CA GLU A 102 -17.94 7.83 -0.11
C GLU A 102 -16.81 7.02 -0.74
N LEU A 103 -15.53 7.39 -0.51
CA LEU A 103 -14.38 6.61 -0.94
C LEU A 103 -14.05 5.43 -0.01
N ARG A 104 -14.74 5.32 1.14
CA ARG A 104 -14.54 4.18 2.05
C ARG A 104 -15.07 2.92 1.37
N PRO A 105 -14.29 1.82 1.32
CA PRO A 105 -14.78 0.55 0.81
C PRO A 105 -15.98 0.07 1.64
N ASP A 106 -16.95 -0.56 0.99
CA ASP A 106 -18.12 -1.13 1.68
C ASP A 106 -17.66 -2.12 2.78
N PRO A 107 -18.02 -1.89 4.06
CA PRO A 107 -17.49 -2.70 5.15
C PRO A 107 -17.91 -4.17 5.10
N GLU A 108 -19.08 -4.49 4.52
CA GLU A 108 -19.57 -5.86 4.42
C GLU A 108 -18.84 -6.61 3.31
N GLN A 109 -18.68 -6.00 2.14
CA GLN A 109 -17.90 -6.56 1.03
C GLN A 109 -16.42 -6.74 1.40
N LEU A 110 -15.84 -5.75 2.09
CA LEU A 110 -14.45 -5.83 2.54
C LEU A 110 -14.25 -6.95 3.56
N ARG A 111 -15.17 -7.11 4.51
CA ARG A 111 -15.15 -8.23 5.47
C ARG A 111 -15.29 -9.57 4.74
N ALA A 112 -16.21 -9.67 3.78
CA ALA A 112 -16.39 -10.89 3.00
C ALA A 112 -15.13 -11.28 2.21
N ALA A 113 -14.45 -10.31 1.60
CA ALA A 113 -13.18 -10.53 0.91
C ALA A 113 -12.07 -10.99 1.88
N VAL A 114 -11.99 -10.38 3.06
CA VAL A 114 -11.04 -10.79 4.11
C VAL A 114 -11.33 -12.21 4.60
N ASP A 115 -12.59 -12.54 4.88
CA ASP A 115 -12.99 -13.88 5.34
C ASP A 115 -12.74 -14.96 4.28
N ALA A 116 -12.80 -14.59 2.99
CA ALA A 116 -12.46 -15.45 1.86
C ALA A 116 -10.95 -15.55 1.57
N ASP A 117 -10.11 -14.81 2.29
CA ASP A 117 -8.66 -14.66 2.02
C ASP A 117 -8.36 -14.18 0.59
N ASP A 118 -9.24 -13.34 0.03
CA ASP A 118 -9.17 -12.85 -1.35
C ASP A 118 -8.51 -11.46 -1.41
N LEU A 119 -7.18 -11.45 -1.56
CA LEU A 119 -6.41 -10.21 -1.70
C LEU A 119 -6.82 -9.40 -2.94
N ALA A 120 -7.21 -10.07 -4.04
CA ALA A 120 -7.55 -9.40 -5.29
C ALA A 120 -8.88 -8.64 -5.17
N ALA A 121 -9.84 -9.21 -4.42
CA ALA A 121 -11.09 -8.55 -4.05
C ALA A 121 -10.86 -7.37 -3.10
N VAL A 122 -9.99 -7.51 -2.09
CA VAL A 122 -9.61 -6.38 -1.22
C VAL A 122 -8.99 -5.25 -2.04
N ASP A 123 -8.06 -5.57 -2.95
CA ASP A 123 -7.46 -4.58 -3.85
C ASP A 123 -8.50 -3.91 -4.75
N ALA A 124 -9.50 -4.65 -5.24
CA ALA A 124 -10.57 -4.09 -6.07
C ALA A 124 -11.42 -3.07 -5.31
N LEU A 125 -11.74 -3.37 -4.05
CA LEU A 125 -12.52 -2.49 -3.19
C LEU A 125 -11.74 -1.25 -2.76
N MET A 126 -10.42 -1.36 -2.61
CA MET A 126 -9.54 -0.25 -2.22
C MET A 126 -9.13 0.65 -3.40
N GLU A 127 -9.26 0.16 -4.64
CA GLU A 127 -8.78 0.85 -5.84
C GLU A 127 -9.27 2.31 -5.99
N PRO A 128 -10.57 2.64 -5.77
CA PRO A 128 -11.02 4.03 -5.86
C PRO A 128 -10.31 4.97 -4.88
N LEU A 129 -10.07 4.49 -3.66
CA LEU A 129 -9.35 5.24 -2.63
C LEU A 129 -7.85 5.36 -2.98
N ASP A 130 -7.22 4.28 -3.45
CA ASP A 130 -5.83 4.28 -3.91
C ASP A 130 -5.61 5.30 -5.06
N GLN A 131 -6.53 5.36 -6.02
CA GLN A 131 -6.49 6.34 -7.10
C GLN A 131 -6.70 7.77 -6.60
N ALA A 132 -7.58 7.97 -5.60
CA ALA A 132 -7.75 9.28 -4.97
C ALA A 132 -6.48 9.73 -4.23
N VAL A 133 -5.76 8.82 -3.58
CA VAL A 133 -4.46 9.12 -2.96
C VAL A 133 -3.43 9.51 -4.02
N ILE A 134 -3.33 8.80 -5.14
CA ILE A 134 -2.42 9.16 -6.24
C ILE A 134 -2.70 10.59 -6.73
N ARG A 135 -3.97 10.93 -6.94
CA ARG A 135 -4.38 12.28 -7.38
C ARG A 135 -4.06 13.35 -6.34
N LEU A 136 -4.25 13.05 -5.06
CA LEU A 136 -3.95 13.97 -3.96
C LEU A 136 -2.45 14.26 -3.86
N LEU A 137 -1.62 13.21 -3.83
CA LEU A 137 -0.17 13.35 -3.66
C LEU A 137 0.48 13.93 -4.93
N GLY A 138 -0.08 13.60 -6.09
CA GLY A 138 0.40 14.05 -7.39
C GLY A 138 1.85 13.62 -7.66
N THR A 139 2.42 14.21 -8.70
CA THR A 139 3.86 14.08 -9.03
C THR A 139 4.53 15.44 -9.27
N GLU A 140 3.76 16.53 -9.22
CA GLU A 140 4.21 17.89 -9.50
C GLU A 140 4.62 18.60 -8.20
N PRO A 141 5.90 19.01 -8.07
CA PRO A 141 6.36 19.74 -6.90
C PRO A 141 5.58 21.01 -6.63
N GLU A 142 5.20 21.75 -7.68
CA GLU A 142 4.48 23.01 -7.59
C GLU A 142 3.11 22.82 -6.94
N LEU A 143 2.36 21.78 -7.35
CA LEU A 143 1.06 21.44 -6.75
C LEU A 143 1.21 20.99 -5.29
N TRP A 144 2.26 20.21 -5.01
CA TRP A 144 2.56 19.79 -3.64
C TRP A 144 2.73 20.99 -2.70
N TRP A 145 3.60 21.94 -3.07
CA TRP A 145 3.91 23.09 -2.23
C TRP A 145 2.81 24.15 -2.21
N SER A 146 2.09 24.35 -3.32
CA SER A 146 1.05 25.39 -3.42
C SER A 146 -0.28 24.97 -2.82
N GLY A 147 -0.56 23.66 -2.69
CA GLY A 147 -1.87 23.19 -2.23
C GLY A 147 -1.84 21.93 -1.37
N THR A 148 -1.22 20.84 -1.82
CA THR A 148 -1.35 19.54 -1.12
C THR A 148 -0.82 19.58 0.30
N LYS A 149 0.34 20.21 0.54
CA LYS A 149 0.89 20.35 1.90
C LYS A 149 -0.06 21.12 2.83
N ALA A 150 -0.62 22.23 2.37
CA ALA A 150 -1.53 23.05 3.19
C ALA A 150 -2.79 22.28 3.59
N ARG A 151 -3.28 21.36 2.72
CA ARG A 151 -4.38 20.46 3.06
C ARG A 151 -4.01 19.48 4.17
N PHE A 152 -2.81 18.90 4.11
CA PHE A 152 -2.31 18.04 5.19
C PHE A 152 -2.09 18.82 6.49
N ASP A 153 -1.53 20.03 6.43
CA ASP A 153 -1.37 20.89 7.61
C ASP A 153 -2.74 21.13 8.29
N ALA A 154 -3.76 21.51 7.51
CA ALA A 154 -5.11 21.74 8.03
C ALA A 154 -5.73 20.46 8.63
N TYR A 155 -5.58 19.32 7.97
CA TYR A 155 -6.09 18.05 8.48
C TYR A 155 -5.37 17.60 9.75
N VAL A 156 -4.05 17.78 9.83
CA VAL A 156 -3.29 17.48 11.04
C VAL A 156 -3.72 18.38 12.20
N THR A 157 -3.97 19.67 11.95
CA THR A 157 -4.56 20.56 12.96
C THR A 157 -5.91 20.04 13.46
N GLU A 158 -6.81 19.63 12.55
CA GLU A 158 -8.11 19.04 12.92
C GLU A 158 -7.94 17.77 13.78
N LEU A 159 -7.02 16.87 13.40
CA LEU A 159 -6.74 15.66 14.18
C LEU A 159 -6.30 15.97 15.62
N ARG A 160 -5.56 17.06 15.84
CA ARG A 160 -5.12 17.49 17.18
C ARG A 160 -6.26 18.06 18.01
N GLU A 161 -7.23 18.68 17.35
CA GLU A 161 -8.37 19.31 18.00
C GLU A 161 -9.51 18.31 18.29
N ARG A 162 -9.46 17.10 17.70
CA ARG A 162 -10.43 16.04 17.97
C ARG A 162 -10.40 15.60 19.44
N GLU A 163 -11.59 15.51 20.01
CA GLU A 163 -11.79 14.95 21.33
C GLU A 163 -11.42 13.45 21.36
N LEU A 164 -10.84 13.02 22.48
CA LEU A 164 -10.53 11.62 22.71
C LEU A 164 -11.83 10.78 22.76
N PRO A 165 -11.95 9.69 21.98
CA PRO A 165 -13.11 8.82 22.05
C PRO A 165 -13.32 8.21 23.45
N PRO A 166 -14.55 7.83 23.83
CA PRO A 166 -14.82 7.18 25.11
C PRO A 166 -14.00 5.88 25.28
N LEU A 167 -13.48 5.63 26.49
CA LEU A 167 -12.66 4.43 26.78
C LEU A 167 -13.36 3.09 26.50
N ALA A 168 -14.70 3.10 26.46
CA ALA A 168 -15.52 1.93 26.15
C ALA A 168 -15.49 1.55 24.65
N ASP A 169 -15.20 2.51 23.76
CA ASP A 169 -15.13 2.29 22.33
C ASP A 169 -13.68 2.04 21.90
N ARG A 170 -13.24 0.79 22.09
CA ARG A 170 -11.87 0.37 21.76
C ARG A 170 -11.51 0.57 20.28
N PRO A 171 -12.36 0.19 19.30
CA PRO A 171 -12.08 0.44 17.90
C PRO A 171 -11.86 1.93 17.59
N ALA A 172 -12.70 2.82 18.13
CA ALA A 172 -12.53 4.26 17.92
C ALA A 172 -11.23 4.79 18.55
N LEU A 173 -10.88 4.33 19.75
CA LEU A 173 -9.61 4.67 20.41
C LEU A 173 -8.39 4.20 19.62
N ASP A 174 -8.41 2.96 19.13
CA ASP A 174 -7.28 2.39 18.37
C ASP A 174 -7.07 3.18 17.06
N ARG A 175 -8.17 3.56 16.39
CA ARG A 175 -8.12 4.44 15.21
C ARG A 175 -7.58 5.82 15.57
N TRP A 176 -8.06 6.44 16.64
CA TRP A 176 -7.59 7.74 17.12
C TRP A 176 -6.10 7.71 17.45
N ASP A 177 -5.59 6.67 18.13
CA ASP A 177 -4.16 6.53 18.44
C ASP A 177 -3.31 6.39 17.16
N GLN A 178 -3.80 5.65 16.17
CA GLN A 178 -3.12 5.57 14.87
C GLN A 178 -3.06 6.92 14.17
N GLU A 179 -4.18 7.65 14.10
CA GLU A 179 -4.24 8.99 13.49
C GLU A 179 -3.34 10.00 14.24
N ALA A 180 -3.33 9.97 15.57
CA ALA A 180 -2.46 10.82 16.39
C ALA A 180 -0.97 10.55 16.12
N ARG A 181 -0.57 9.28 15.94
CA ARG A 181 0.82 8.93 15.56
C ARG A 181 1.16 9.42 14.16
N LEU A 182 0.22 9.41 13.22
CA LEU A 182 0.43 9.95 11.87
C LEU A 182 0.63 11.47 11.92
N ALA A 183 -0.17 12.18 12.70
CA ALA A 183 0.02 13.61 12.98
C ALA A 183 1.39 13.90 13.61
N ASP A 184 1.83 13.09 14.59
CA ASP A 184 3.17 13.24 15.18
C ASP A 184 4.30 13.05 14.17
N GLN A 185 4.13 12.18 13.18
CA GLN A 185 5.13 11.97 12.13
C GLN A 185 5.16 13.14 11.15
N TRP A 186 4.01 13.72 10.82
CA TRP A 186 3.93 14.94 10.02
C TRP A 186 4.70 16.09 10.68
N ASP A 187 4.47 16.33 11.98
CA ASP A 187 5.17 17.40 12.70
C ASP A 187 6.69 17.15 12.76
N ARG A 188 7.10 15.90 12.98
CA ARG A 188 8.51 15.50 12.97
C ARG A 188 9.18 15.66 11.61
N ALA A 189 8.43 15.50 10.52
CA ALA A 189 8.96 15.71 9.16
C ALA A 189 9.36 17.18 8.94
N TRP A 190 8.63 18.11 9.56
CA TRP A 190 8.82 19.55 9.36
C TRP A 190 9.58 20.24 10.49
N THR A 191 9.85 19.55 11.59
CA THR A 191 10.66 20.07 12.71
C THR A 191 12.12 20.23 12.28
N GLU A 192 12.67 21.42 12.49
CA GLU A 192 14.09 21.69 12.25
C GLU A 192 14.97 21.01 13.30
N TYR A 193 16.07 20.43 12.85
CA TYR A 193 17.10 19.85 13.71
C TYR A 193 18.49 20.26 13.23
N ARG A 194 19.46 20.23 14.14
CA ARG A 194 20.86 20.45 13.81
C ARG A 194 21.48 19.10 13.41
N ASN A 195 21.94 18.97 12.18
CA ASN A 195 22.57 17.74 11.71
C ASN A 195 23.99 17.55 12.27
N GLY A 196 24.63 16.42 11.98
CA GLY A 196 25.98 16.10 12.46
C GLY A 196 27.07 17.07 11.99
N SER A 197 26.80 17.88 10.96
CA SER A 197 27.70 18.92 10.44
C SER A 197 27.40 20.31 11.00
N GLY A 198 26.41 20.45 11.89
CA GLY A 198 26.04 21.71 12.52
C GLY A 198 25.06 22.58 11.72
N TYR A 199 24.61 22.14 10.54
CA TYR A 199 23.61 22.85 9.76
C TYR A 199 22.20 22.58 10.26
N MET A 200 21.32 23.59 10.16
CA MET A 200 19.89 23.42 10.42
C MET A 200 19.24 22.77 9.19
N GLU A 201 18.62 21.61 9.39
CA GLU A 201 17.92 20.86 8.34
C GLU A 201 16.53 20.47 8.84
N ARG A 202 15.65 20.12 7.90
CA ARG A 202 14.37 19.46 8.18
C ARG A 202 14.45 18.06 7.61
N ASN A 203 13.77 17.09 8.24
CA ASN A 203 13.67 15.74 7.67
C ASN A 203 13.01 15.80 6.28
N GLY A 204 12.00 16.65 6.14
CA GLY A 204 11.18 16.75 4.94
C GLY A 204 10.33 15.50 4.76
N VAL A 205 9.64 15.46 3.61
CA VAL A 205 8.80 14.34 3.19
C VAL A 205 9.15 14.04 1.74
N PHE A 206 9.42 12.78 1.40
CA PHE A 206 9.52 12.34 0.00
C PHE A 206 8.14 11.99 -0.55
N TRP A 207 7.27 13.00 -0.72
CA TRP A 207 5.84 12.80 -1.03
C TRP A 207 5.55 12.04 -2.32
N TRP A 208 6.45 12.12 -3.29
CA TRP A 208 6.31 11.45 -4.58
C TRP A 208 6.52 9.93 -4.48
N ALA A 209 7.25 9.44 -3.49
CA ALA A 209 7.55 8.01 -3.37
C ALA A 209 6.30 7.17 -3.03
N PRO A 210 5.45 7.55 -2.05
CA PRO A 210 4.16 6.88 -1.84
C PRO A 210 3.23 6.89 -3.07
N SER A 211 3.23 7.99 -3.84
CA SER A 211 2.46 8.09 -5.08
C SER A 211 3.01 7.13 -6.16
N GLU A 212 4.34 7.06 -6.33
CA GLU A 212 4.99 6.12 -7.24
C GLU A 212 4.70 4.66 -6.85
N HIS A 213 4.73 4.34 -5.55
CA HIS A 213 4.41 3.02 -5.03
C HIS A 213 2.99 2.55 -5.43
N LEU A 214 1.98 3.40 -5.21
CA LEU A 214 0.62 3.10 -5.63
C LEU A 214 0.51 2.96 -7.15
N CYS A 215 1.16 3.85 -7.91
CA CYS A 215 1.21 3.76 -9.37
C CYS A 215 1.81 2.43 -9.85
N VAL A 216 2.85 1.91 -9.20
CA VAL A 216 3.46 0.61 -9.52
C VAL A 216 2.45 -0.53 -9.31
N LEU A 217 1.75 -0.56 -8.18
CA LEU A 217 0.78 -1.63 -7.88
C LEU A 217 -0.44 -1.59 -8.79
N LEU A 218 -1.03 -0.41 -8.99
CA LEU A 218 -2.19 -0.29 -9.86
C LEU A 218 -1.81 -0.59 -11.32
N ALA A 219 -0.63 -0.16 -11.78
CA ALA A 219 -0.18 -0.50 -13.13
C ALA A 219 -0.01 -2.01 -13.30
N ASP A 220 0.58 -2.69 -12.32
CA ASP A 220 0.70 -4.15 -12.33
C ASP A 220 -0.66 -4.86 -12.42
N ARG A 221 -1.62 -4.43 -11.59
CA ARG A 221 -2.99 -4.96 -11.57
C ARG A 221 -3.71 -4.82 -12.92
N HIS A 222 -3.49 -3.69 -13.60
CA HIS A 222 -4.13 -3.37 -14.89
C HIS A 222 -3.32 -3.83 -16.11
N GLY A 223 -2.17 -4.49 -15.93
CA GLY A 223 -1.27 -4.85 -17.03
C GLY A 223 -0.73 -3.63 -17.78
N ALA A 224 -0.67 -2.48 -17.12
CA ALA A 224 -0.24 -1.21 -17.66
C ALA A 224 1.28 -0.98 -17.47
N PHE A 225 1.82 0.04 -18.14
CA PHE A 225 3.23 0.39 -17.98
C PHE A 225 3.46 1.04 -16.60
N ARG A 226 4.34 0.43 -15.81
CA ARG A 226 4.74 0.94 -14.49
C ARG A 226 5.60 2.21 -14.65
N PRO A 227 5.71 3.06 -13.61
CA PRO A 227 6.77 4.05 -13.54
C PRO A 227 8.14 3.43 -13.86
N ARG A 228 8.93 4.16 -14.65
CA ARG A 228 10.24 3.77 -15.20
C ARG A 228 10.20 2.64 -16.23
N ALA A 229 9.03 2.19 -16.68
CA ALA A 229 8.92 1.35 -17.86
C ALA A 229 9.42 2.11 -19.10
N ARG A 230 10.10 1.40 -19.99
CA ARG A 230 10.43 1.92 -21.32
C ARG A 230 9.28 1.61 -22.25
N VAL A 231 8.94 2.58 -23.07
CA VAL A 231 7.90 2.46 -24.08
C VAL A 231 8.40 3.03 -25.40
N ARG A 232 7.85 2.50 -26.49
CA ARG A 232 7.90 3.11 -27.80
C ARG A 232 6.60 3.86 -28.05
N LEU A 233 6.71 5.13 -28.38
CA LEU A 233 5.56 5.96 -28.75
C LEU A 233 5.09 5.64 -30.17
N ALA A 234 3.84 5.95 -30.50
CA ALA A 234 3.25 5.71 -31.83
C ALA A 234 4.02 6.41 -32.98
N ASP A 235 4.70 7.52 -32.70
CA ASP A 235 5.58 8.23 -33.64
C ASP A 235 6.97 7.59 -33.80
N GLY A 236 7.23 6.49 -33.09
CA GLY A 236 8.47 5.73 -33.12
C GLY A 236 9.52 6.15 -32.11
N ARG A 237 9.35 7.27 -31.38
CA ARG A 237 10.28 7.72 -30.33
C ARG A 237 10.33 6.73 -29.17
N GLN A 238 11.49 6.62 -28.52
CA GLN A 238 11.61 5.90 -27.25
C GLN A 238 11.39 6.86 -26.08
N ALA A 239 10.66 6.41 -25.07
CA ALA A 239 10.39 7.18 -23.88
C ALA A 239 10.43 6.31 -22.61
N LEU A 240 10.58 6.98 -21.47
CA LEU A 240 10.48 6.41 -20.14
C LEU A 240 9.20 6.91 -19.49
N VAL A 241 8.35 6.00 -19.00
CA VAL A 241 7.17 6.35 -18.21
C VAL A 241 7.63 6.98 -16.90
N ILE A 242 7.20 8.20 -16.61
CA ILE A 242 7.39 8.86 -15.32
C ILE A 242 6.25 8.46 -14.40
N ALA A 243 5.01 8.66 -14.85
CA ALA A 243 3.82 8.41 -14.06
C ALA A 243 2.62 8.07 -14.96
N PRO A 244 1.82 7.06 -14.61
CA PRO A 244 0.50 6.85 -15.21
C PRO A 244 -0.46 7.98 -14.84
N VAL A 245 -1.30 8.37 -15.79
CA VAL A 245 -2.42 9.30 -15.59
C VAL A 245 -3.69 8.46 -15.56
N TRP A 246 -4.37 8.49 -14.42
CA TRP A 246 -5.55 7.67 -14.14
C TRP A 246 -6.83 8.43 -14.45
N ALA A 247 -7.84 7.73 -14.96
CA ALA A 247 -9.22 8.19 -14.91
C ALA A 247 -9.76 8.12 -13.47
N GLU A 248 -11.06 8.35 -13.31
CA GLU A 248 -11.75 8.17 -12.03
C GLU A 248 -11.75 6.71 -11.56
N SER A 249 -11.76 5.76 -12.51
CA SER A 249 -11.68 4.32 -12.28
C SER A 249 -11.02 3.60 -13.46
N GLY A 250 -10.48 2.39 -13.22
CA GLY A 250 -9.94 1.52 -14.26
C GLY A 250 -8.46 1.80 -14.62
N PRO A 251 -8.00 1.34 -15.80
CA PRO A 251 -6.60 1.44 -16.21
C PRO A 251 -6.16 2.89 -16.49
N PRO A 252 -4.85 3.17 -16.59
CA PRO A 252 -4.36 4.47 -17.00
C PRO A 252 -4.89 4.89 -18.37
N VAL A 253 -5.30 6.15 -18.51
CA VAL A 253 -5.76 6.73 -19.78
C VAL A 253 -4.64 7.41 -20.56
N ALA A 254 -3.57 7.81 -19.87
CA ALA A 254 -2.37 8.40 -20.46
C ALA A 254 -1.15 8.10 -19.59
N TYR A 255 0.03 8.44 -20.09
CA TYR A 255 1.29 8.40 -19.36
C TYR A 255 1.99 9.73 -19.49
N ARG A 256 2.53 10.24 -18.38
CA ARG A 256 3.60 11.23 -18.42
C ARG A 256 4.88 10.50 -18.77
N VAL A 257 5.52 10.88 -19.87
CA VAL A 257 6.72 10.23 -20.37
C VAL A 257 7.86 11.24 -20.55
N ARG A 258 9.09 10.77 -20.45
CA ARG A 258 10.29 11.51 -20.85
C ARG A 258 10.97 10.82 -22.01
N GLN A 259 11.21 11.58 -23.06
CA GLN A 259 11.91 11.07 -24.22
C GLN A 259 13.35 10.65 -23.89
N LEU A 260 13.73 9.50 -24.43
CA LEU A 260 15.09 8.97 -24.39
C LEU A 260 15.81 9.34 -25.69
N VAL A 261 17.05 9.80 -25.57
CA VAL A 261 18.00 9.88 -26.69
C VAL A 261 18.43 8.45 -27.00
N PRO A 262 18.23 7.95 -28.24
CA PRO A 262 18.79 6.67 -28.64
C PRO A 262 20.29 6.61 -28.36
N ALA A 263 20.78 5.50 -27.81
CA ALA A 263 22.22 5.33 -27.66
C ALA A 263 22.90 5.40 -29.04
N PRO A 264 24.07 6.06 -29.19
CA PRO A 264 24.74 6.24 -30.48
C PRO A 264 25.14 4.94 -31.19
N HIS A 265 25.14 3.81 -30.47
CA HIS A 265 25.53 2.50 -30.98
C HIS A 265 24.42 1.49 -30.71
N ASP A 266 24.07 0.78 -31.77
CA ASP A 266 22.95 -0.15 -31.83
C ASP A 266 23.04 -1.25 -30.76
N HIS A 267 21.91 -1.41 -30.05
CA HIS A 267 21.38 -2.63 -29.41
C HIS A 267 21.65 -2.99 -27.94
N ALA A 268 22.42 -2.26 -27.13
CA ALA A 268 22.61 -2.68 -25.73
C ALA A 268 22.44 -1.61 -24.65
N GLU A 269 22.72 -0.33 -24.94
CA GLU A 269 22.70 0.68 -23.89
C GLU A 269 21.33 1.37 -23.75
N PRO A 270 20.85 1.58 -22.52
CA PRO A 270 19.71 2.45 -22.26
C PRO A 270 19.94 3.80 -22.93
N GLY A 271 19.01 4.23 -23.78
CA GLY A 271 19.00 5.61 -24.24
C GLY A 271 19.10 6.57 -23.05
N LYS A 272 19.83 7.67 -23.19
CA LYS A 272 20.00 8.66 -22.11
C LYS A 272 18.78 9.56 -22.06
N LEU A 273 18.32 9.95 -20.88
CA LEU A 273 17.27 10.96 -20.77
C LEU A 273 17.72 12.25 -21.46
N ILE A 274 16.86 12.82 -22.30
CA ILE A 274 17.09 14.18 -22.79
C ILE A 274 17.12 15.09 -21.56
N PRO A 275 18.18 15.90 -21.37
CA PRO A 275 18.17 16.97 -20.38
C PRO A 275 17.13 18.00 -20.84
N ASP A 276 15.91 17.86 -20.35
CA ASP A 276 14.89 18.89 -20.50
C ASP A 276 14.98 19.83 -19.29
N SER A 277 15.09 21.12 -19.55
CA SER A 277 15.13 22.17 -18.53
C SER A 277 13.80 22.34 -17.79
N ARG A 278 12.70 21.77 -18.32
CA ARG A 278 11.38 21.82 -17.67
C ARG A 278 11.04 20.59 -16.84
N GLY A 279 11.74 19.46 -16.96
CA GLY A 279 11.57 18.30 -16.07
C GLY A 279 10.20 17.58 -16.10
N ASP A 280 9.15 18.18 -16.69
CA ASP A 280 7.75 17.78 -16.50
C ASP A 280 7.30 16.61 -17.38
N GLY A 281 8.08 16.25 -18.41
CA GLY A 281 7.67 15.24 -19.38
C GLY A 281 6.48 15.66 -20.25
N GLU A 282 6.18 14.87 -21.27
CA GLU A 282 4.97 15.05 -22.10
C GLU A 282 3.89 14.05 -21.67
N THR A 283 2.62 14.43 -21.75
CA THR A 283 1.50 13.50 -21.50
C THR A 283 1.06 12.89 -22.82
N VAL A 284 1.10 11.56 -22.91
CA VAL A 284 0.79 10.79 -24.13
C VAL A 284 -0.35 9.81 -23.83
N PRO A 285 -1.38 9.70 -24.70
CA PRO A 285 -2.45 8.71 -24.54
C PRO A 285 -1.91 7.28 -24.33
N ALA A 286 -2.58 6.49 -23.50
CA ALA A 286 -2.11 5.15 -23.17
C ALA A 286 -2.05 4.22 -24.40
N ALA A 287 -2.96 4.42 -25.36
CA ALA A 287 -3.01 3.69 -26.62
C ALA A 287 -1.79 3.93 -27.54
N ASP A 288 -1.09 5.04 -27.35
CA ASP A 288 0.09 5.43 -28.14
C ASP A 288 1.40 4.91 -27.53
N CYS A 289 1.33 4.16 -26.42
CA CYS A 289 2.48 3.56 -25.76
C CYS A 289 2.55 2.05 -26.05
N HIS A 290 3.71 1.59 -26.52
CA HIS A 290 3.98 0.19 -26.83
C HIS A 290 5.22 -0.30 -26.05
N PRO A 291 5.34 -1.61 -25.76
CA PRO A 291 6.53 -2.17 -25.13
C PRO A 291 7.80 -1.99 -25.97
#